data_AF-A0A7I9YR65-F1
#
_entry.id   AF-A0A7I9YR65-F1
#
_cell.length_a   1.000
_cell.length_b   1.000
_cell.length_c   1.000
_cell.angle_alpha   90.00
_cell.angle_beta   90.00
_cell.angle_gamma   90.00
#
_symmetry.space_group_name_H-M   'P 1'
#
loop_
_entity.id
_entity.type
_entity.pdbx_description
1 polymer ?
#
loop_
_entity_poly.entity_id
_entity_poly.type
_entity_poly.pdbx_seq_one_letter_code
_entity_poly.pdbx_strand_id
1 'polypeptide(L)'
;MSANGQVATLSPADQLRERLDDPAIAASLNTLLDHADLLAVLLSGLDGFVRRGDAISDSLASAVGELRTGVQAELQSVDLQALVSSLASLTSALVDATPALNKILHSPLVEPQTADVLVELGQALVEGKAAATADPGGPKGLMGLWRVSKDKDVSRGMGFLVQVARAFGRRLPR
;
A
#
# COMPACT_ATOMS: atom_id res chain seq x y z
N MET A 1 16.62 -61.53 -42.99
CA MET A 1 15.77 -60.62 -43.79
C MET A 1 14.82 -59.91 -42.84
N SER A 2 14.89 -58.58 -42.86
CA SER A 2 14.12 -57.55 -42.13
C SER A 2 13.62 -57.80 -40.71
N ALA A 3 14.39 -57.28 -39.76
CA ALA A 3 13.87 -56.72 -38.52
C ALA A 3 13.08 -55.43 -38.85
N ASN A 4 11.78 -55.54 -39.07
CA ASN A 4 10.87 -54.39 -39.18
C ASN A 4 10.41 -53.98 -37.78
N GLY A 5 11.28 -53.31 -37.04
CA GLY A 5 10.88 -52.50 -35.88
C GLY A 5 10.16 -51.27 -36.39
N GLN A 6 8.85 -51.39 -36.63
CA GLN A 6 7.99 -50.23 -36.82
C GLN A 6 8.11 -49.36 -35.57
N VAL A 7 8.71 -48.18 -35.74
CA VAL A 7 8.63 -47.10 -34.77
C VAL A 7 7.15 -46.71 -34.74
N ALA A 8 6.38 -47.33 -33.84
CA ALA A 8 5.01 -46.92 -33.58
C ALA A 8 5.10 -45.49 -33.04
N THR A 9 4.87 -44.52 -33.91
CA THR A 9 4.72 -43.12 -33.52
C THR A 9 3.49 -43.07 -32.62
N LEU A 10 3.71 -43.07 -31.30
CA LEU A 10 2.64 -42.97 -30.30
C LEU A 10 1.66 -41.89 -30.74
N SER A 11 0.38 -42.26 -30.92
CA SER A 11 -0.62 -41.28 -31.33
C SER A 11 -0.73 -40.20 -30.23
N PRO A 12 -1.14 -38.97 -30.56
CA PRO A 12 -1.34 -37.92 -29.53
C PRO A 12 -2.27 -38.38 -28.40
N ALA A 13 -3.21 -39.29 -28.69
CA ALA A 13 -4.09 -39.89 -27.69
C ALA A 13 -3.36 -40.89 -26.78
N ASP A 14 -2.38 -41.64 -27.31
CA ASP A 14 -1.57 -42.58 -26.52
C ASP A 14 -0.62 -41.83 -25.59
N GLN A 15 -0.01 -40.73 -26.08
CA GLN A 15 0.84 -39.87 -25.26
C GLN A 15 0.05 -39.16 -24.14
N LEU A 16 -1.21 -38.77 -24.42
CA LEU A 16 -2.07 -38.20 -23.40
C LEU A 16 -2.50 -39.25 -22.38
N ARG A 17 -2.80 -40.48 -22.80
CA ARG A 17 -3.08 -41.61 -21.89
C ARG A 17 -1.92 -41.90 -20.97
N GLU A 18 -0.70 -41.98 -21.50
CA GLU A 18 0.50 -42.21 -20.69
C GLU A 18 0.74 -41.09 -19.65
N ARG A 19 0.38 -39.84 -19.96
CA ARG A 19 0.42 -38.72 -19.00
C ARG A 19 -0.75 -38.74 -18.01
N LEU A 20 -1.90 -39.29 -18.39
CA LEU A 20 -3.08 -39.44 -17.52
C LEU A 20 -2.92 -40.60 -16.53
N ASP A 21 -2.01 -41.54 -16.80
CA ASP A 21 -1.64 -42.59 -15.84
C ASP A 21 -0.92 -42.01 -14.60
N ASP A 22 -0.42 -40.77 -14.67
CA ASP A 22 0.06 -40.02 -13.50
C ASP A 22 -1.13 -39.46 -12.70
N PRO A 23 -1.34 -39.89 -11.44
CA PRO A 23 -2.46 -39.43 -10.62
C PRO A 23 -2.44 -37.92 -10.33
N ALA A 24 -1.26 -37.29 -10.31
CA ALA A 24 -1.16 -35.84 -10.12
C ALA A 24 -1.65 -35.06 -11.34
N ILE A 25 -1.35 -35.56 -12.54
CA ILE A 25 -1.80 -34.97 -13.81
C ILE A 25 -3.31 -35.18 -13.99
N ALA A 26 -3.82 -36.39 -13.71
CA ALA A 26 -5.25 -36.68 -13.75
C ALA A 26 -6.07 -35.79 -12.80
N ALA A 27 -5.60 -35.60 -11.56
CA ALA A 27 -6.25 -34.73 -10.59
C ALA A 27 -6.25 -33.25 -11.01
N SER A 28 -5.14 -32.79 -11.60
CA SER A 28 -5.02 -31.42 -12.13
C SER A 28 -5.94 -31.19 -13.32
N LEU A 29 -6.05 -32.17 -14.23
CA LEU A 29 -6.99 -32.14 -15.35
C LEU A 29 -8.45 -32.17 -14.89
N ASN A 30 -8.78 -32.99 -13.88
CA ASN A 30 -10.13 -33.00 -13.33
C ASN A 30 -10.47 -31.64 -12.71
N THR A 31 -9.55 -31.03 -11.96
CA THR A 31 -9.73 -29.69 -11.39
C THR A 31 -9.94 -28.63 -12.47
N LEU A 32 -9.19 -28.69 -13.59
CA LEU A 32 -9.37 -27.77 -14.71
C LEU A 32 -10.72 -27.98 -15.43
N LEU A 33 -11.15 -29.24 -15.57
CA LEU A 33 -12.44 -29.58 -16.16
C LEU A 33 -13.61 -29.17 -15.26
N ASP A 34 -13.47 -29.31 -13.94
CA ASP A 34 -14.45 -28.89 -12.93
C ASP A 34 -14.67 -27.36 -12.96
N HIS A 35 -13.66 -26.60 -13.42
CA HIS A 35 -13.70 -25.13 -13.52
C HIS A 35 -13.67 -24.64 -14.99
N ALA A 36 -14.03 -25.49 -15.96
CA ALA A 36 -13.96 -25.16 -17.39
C ALA A 36 -14.83 -23.94 -17.77
N ASP A 37 -15.95 -23.74 -17.08
CA ASP A 37 -16.82 -22.58 -17.32
C ASP A 37 -16.15 -21.25 -16.88
N LEU A 38 -15.43 -21.27 -15.75
CA LEU A 38 -14.64 -20.12 -15.30
C LEU A 38 -13.48 -19.85 -16.26
N LEU A 39 -12.85 -20.88 -16.82
CA LEU A 39 -11.81 -20.73 -17.84
C LEU A 39 -12.38 -20.10 -19.12
N ALA A 40 -13.59 -20.45 -19.53
CA ALA A 40 -14.26 -19.86 -20.69
C ALA A 40 -14.57 -18.37 -20.46
N VAL A 41 -15.07 -18.02 -19.27
CA VAL A 41 -15.33 -16.62 -18.88
C VAL A 41 -14.03 -15.81 -18.82
N LEU A 42 -12.97 -16.37 -18.25
CA LEU A 42 -11.65 -15.72 -18.20
C LEU A 42 -11.07 -15.51 -19.60
N LEU A 43 -11.18 -16.50 -20.49
CA LEU A 43 -10.69 -16.39 -21.85
C LEU A 43 -11.50 -15.37 -22.67
N SER A 44 -12.83 -15.32 -22.49
CA SER A 44 -13.68 -14.30 -23.10
C SER A 44 -13.41 -12.90 -22.53
N GLY A 45 -13.14 -12.79 -21.23
CA GLY A 45 -12.73 -11.54 -20.59
C GLY A 45 -11.37 -11.07 -21.09
N LEU A 46 -10.44 -11.99 -21.31
CA LEU A 46 -9.13 -11.71 -21.88
C LEU A 46 -9.22 -11.29 -23.35
N ASP A 47 -10.06 -11.92 -24.18
CA ASP A 47 -10.30 -11.48 -25.57
C ASP A 47 -10.89 -10.06 -25.60
N GLY A 48 -11.83 -9.76 -24.69
CA GLY A 48 -12.39 -8.41 -24.52
C GLY A 48 -11.36 -7.38 -24.03
N PHE A 49 -10.44 -7.80 -23.14
CA PHE A 49 -9.34 -6.97 -22.66
C PHE A 49 -8.30 -6.71 -23.75
N VAL A 50 -7.92 -7.72 -24.54
CA VAL A 50 -6.97 -7.59 -25.66
C VAL A 50 -7.54 -6.68 -26.75
N ARG A 51 -8.81 -6.85 -27.13
CA ARG A 51 -9.49 -5.98 -28.10
C ARG A 51 -9.63 -4.53 -27.65
N ARG A 52 -9.74 -4.27 -26.35
CA ARG A 52 -9.74 -2.91 -25.78
C ARG A 52 -8.33 -2.43 -25.43
N GLY A 53 -7.38 -3.35 -25.34
CA GLY A 53 -5.99 -3.14 -25.01
C GLY A 53 -5.33 -2.24 -26.03
N ASP A 54 -5.61 -2.39 -27.32
CA ASP A 54 -5.08 -1.51 -28.38
C ASP A 54 -5.48 -0.04 -28.17
N ALA A 55 -6.74 0.23 -27.80
CA ALA A 55 -7.20 1.59 -27.54
C ALA A 55 -6.64 2.19 -26.23
N ILE A 56 -6.46 1.34 -25.21
CA ILE A 56 -5.86 1.73 -23.93
C ILE A 56 -4.35 1.92 -24.09
N SER A 57 -3.68 1.10 -24.91
CA SER A 57 -2.24 1.20 -25.19
C SER A 57 -1.93 2.42 -26.04
N ASP A 58 -2.77 2.77 -27.01
CA ASP A 58 -2.60 4.00 -27.79
C ASP A 58 -2.77 5.24 -26.90
N SER A 59 -3.79 5.23 -26.03
CA SER A 59 -4.02 6.33 -25.07
C SER A 59 -2.88 6.45 -24.04
N LEU A 60 -2.35 5.33 -23.55
CA LEU A 60 -1.21 5.29 -22.64
C LEU A 60 0.10 5.65 -23.34
N ALA A 61 0.31 5.21 -24.59
CA ALA A 61 1.49 5.55 -25.38
C ALA A 61 1.51 7.04 -25.73
N SER A 62 0.35 7.62 -26.07
CA SER A 62 0.19 9.07 -26.23
C SER A 62 0.44 9.80 -24.91
N ALA A 63 -0.15 9.37 -23.79
CA ALA A 63 0.07 9.99 -22.49
C ALA A 63 1.53 9.90 -22.01
N VAL A 64 2.20 8.76 -22.23
CA VAL A 64 3.63 8.58 -21.93
C VAL A 64 4.50 9.39 -22.89
N GLY A 65 4.10 9.51 -24.16
CA GLY A 65 4.75 10.37 -25.14
C GLY A 65 4.70 11.84 -24.73
N GLU A 66 3.53 12.33 -24.34
CA GLU A 66 3.29 13.69 -23.84
C GLU A 66 4.00 13.96 -22.51
N LEU A 67 3.99 12.98 -21.59
CA LEU A 67 4.74 13.09 -20.36
C LEU A 67 6.24 13.09 -20.61
N ARG A 68 6.74 12.25 -21.52
CA ARG A 68 8.15 12.23 -21.90
C ARG A 68 8.56 13.52 -22.57
N THR A 69 7.77 14.09 -23.46
CA THR A 69 8.10 15.36 -24.12
C THR A 69 8.01 16.54 -23.15
N GLY A 70 7.00 16.57 -22.27
CA GLY A 70 6.89 17.57 -21.20
C GLY A 70 8.06 17.49 -20.20
N VAL A 71 8.39 16.28 -19.76
CA VAL A 71 9.57 16.03 -18.90
C VAL A 71 10.85 16.34 -19.65
N GLN A 72 10.99 16.04 -20.93
CA GLN A 72 12.19 16.32 -21.72
C GLN A 72 12.37 17.81 -22.00
N ALA A 73 11.28 18.57 -22.14
CA ALA A 73 11.30 20.03 -22.23
C ALA A 73 11.72 20.69 -20.90
N GLU A 74 11.22 20.18 -19.77
CA GLU A 74 11.66 20.59 -18.42
C GLU A 74 13.13 20.20 -18.18
N LEU A 75 13.53 18.97 -18.54
CA LEU A 75 14.88 18.44 -18.35
C LEU A 75 15.96 19.13 -19.19
N GLN A 76 15.61 19.83 -20.29
CA GLN A 76 16.56 20.69 -21.01
C GLN A 76 16.96 21.93 -20.19
N SER A 77 16.16 22.30 -19.19
CA SER A 77 16.46 23.39 -18.25
C SER A 77 16.99 22.91 -16.89
N VAL A 78 16.91 21.61 -16.63
CA VAL A 78 17.37 20.99 -15.39
C VAL A 78 18.80 20.49 -15.57
N ASP A 79 19.69 20.97 -14.72
CA ASP A 79 21.03 20.40 -14.60
C ASP A 79 20.90 18.96 -14.05
N LEU A 80 21.03 17.98 -14.93
CA LEU A 80 20.98 16.55 -14.59
C LEU A 80 22.00 16.19 -13.51
N GLN A 81 23.12 16.92 -13.43
CA GLN A 81 24.11 16.73 -12.38
C GLN A 81 23.60 17.23 -11.02
N ALA A 82 22.89 18.38 -11.00
CA ALA A 82 22.22 18.91 -9.82
C ALA A 82 21.06 18.00 -9.36
N LEU A 83 20.34 17.39 -10.31
CA LEU A 83 19.25 16.47 -10.00
C LEU A 83 19.78 15.15 -9.44
N VAL A 84 20.84 14.58 -10.02
CA VAL A 84 21.50 13.36 -9.52
C VAL A 84 22.11 13.60 -8.14
N SER A 85 22.74 14.75 -7.90
CA SER A 85 23.27 15.09 -6.58
C SER A 85 22.16 15.33 -5.54
N SER A 86 21.02 15.90 -5.95
CA SER A 86 19.84 16.03 -5.08
C SER A 86 19.17 14.67 -4.79
N LEU A 87 19.12 13.77 -5.78
CA LEU A 87 18.64 12.40 -5.60
C LEU A 87 19.58 11.59 -4.71
N ALA A 88 20.90 11.76 -4.87
CA ALA A 88 21.91 11.11 -4.04
C ALA A 88 21.86 11.62 -2.59
N SER A 89 21.64 12.92 -2.38
CA SER A 89 21.50 13.48 -1.04
C SER A 89 20.18 13.07 -0.37
N LEU A 90 19.08 13.03 -1.13
CA LEU A 90 17.80 12.51 -0.63
C LEU A 90 17.85 11.01 -0.33
N THR A 91 18.49 10.21 -1.18
CA THR A 91 18.66 8.77 -0.90
C THR A 91 19.60 8.54 0.27
N SER A 92 20.67 9.31 0.43
CA SER A 92 21.50 9.28 1.65
C SER A 92 20.69 9.64 2.89
N ALA A 93 19.95 10.75 2.86
CA ALA A 93 19.11 11.17 3.99
C ALA A 93 18.02 10.15 4.32
N LEU A 94 17.46 9.49 3.30
CA LEU A 94 16.47 8.44 3.48
C LEU A 94 17.08 7.15 4.01
N VAL A 95 18.28 6.76 3.56
CA VAL A 95 19.04 5.62 4.08
C VAL A 95 19.44 5.88 5.54
N ASP A 96 19.87 7.09 5.88
CA ASP A 96 20.18 7.50 7.25
C ASP A 96 18.92 7.55 8.14
N ALA A 97 17.77 7.89 7.56
CA ALA A 97 16.47 7.84 8.23
C ALA A 97 15.87 6.43 8.27
N THR A 98 16.36 5.48 7.46
CA THR A 98 15.81 4.12 7.33
C THR A 98 15.80 3.36 8.66
N PRO A 99 16.82 3.43 9.54
CA PRO A 99 16.75 2.81 10.86
C PRO A 99 15.64 3.40 11.76
N ALA A 100 15.37 4.71 11.63
CA ALA A 100 14.29 5.38 12.36
C ALA A 100 12.92 5.02 11.76
N LEU A 101 12.80 4.97 10.43
CA LEU A 101 11.60 4.53 9.72
C LEU A 101 11.31 3.05 9.96
N ASN A 102 12.33 2.19 9.98
CA ASN A 102 12.21 0.77 10.28
C ASN A 102 11.81 0.55 11.74
N LYS A 103 12.33 1.37 12.66
CA LYS A 103 11.86 1.42 14.05
C LYS A 103 10.41 1.88 14.14
N ILE A 104 9.94 2.81 13.31
CA ILE A 104 8.53 3.25 13.30
C ILE A 104 7.63 2.16 12.71
N LEU A 105 8.05 1.53 11.61
CA LEU A 105 7.31 0.48 10.91
C LEU A 105 7.21 -0.84 11.70
N HIS A 106 8.24 -1.18 12.48
CA HIS A 106 8.26 -2.33 13.38
C HIS A 106 7.96 -1.97 14.84
N SER A 107 7.56 -0.72 15.10
CA SER A 107 7.12 -0.27 16.41
C SER A 107 5.62 -0.55 16.58
N PRO A 108 5.14 -0.66 17.83
CA PRO A 108 3.70 -0.65 18.14
C PRO A 108 2.93 0.56 17.57
N LEU A 109 3.60 1.53 16.94
CA LEU A 109 2.98 2.59 16.12
C LEU A 109 2.18 2.07 14.91
N VAL A 110 2.49 0.87 14.39
CA VAL A 110 1.74 0.22 13.28
C VAL A 110 0.65 -0.73 13.79
N GLU A 111 0.54 -0.94 15.10
CA GLU A 111 -0.59 -1.70 15.65
C GLU A 111 -1.91 -0.93 15.43
N PRO A 112 -3.00 -1.61 15.06
CA PRO A 112 -4.31 -0.99 14.84
C PRO A 112 -4.73 -0.08 16.00
N GLN A 113 -4.44 -0.50 17.23
CA GLN A 113 -4.77 0.24 18.45
C GLN A 113 -4.06 1.59 18.55
N THR A 114 -2.81 1.69 18.07
CA THR A 114 -2.06 2.96 18.10
C THR A 114 -2.49 3.86 16.95
N ALA A 115 -2.82 3.28 15.79
CA ALA A 115 -3.40 4.03 14.68
C ALA A 115 -4.76 4.66 15.06
N ASP A 116 -5.62 3.92 15.75
CA ASP A 116 -6.92 4.42 16.23
C ASP A 116 -6.74 5.61 17.18
N VAL A 117 -5.83 5.51 18.16
CA VAL A 117 -5.52 6.61 19.08
C VAL A 117 -4.96 7.83 18.34
N LEU A 118 -4.12 7.63 17.32
CA LEU A 118 -3.60 8.73 16.50
C LEU A 118 -4.69 9.41 15.67
N VAL A 119 -5.65 8.64 15.15
CA VAL A 119 -6.80 9.18 14.42
C VAL A 119 -7.70 9.98 15.37
N GLU A 120 -8.03 9.44 16.54
CA GLU A 120 -8.84 10.13 17.55
C GLU A 120 -8.17 11.43 18.04
N LEU A 121 -6.85 11.41 18.30
CA LEU A 121 -6.09 12.60 18.68
C LEU A 121 -6.02 13.62 17.53
N GLY A 122 -5.87 13.16 16.30
CA GLY A 122 -5.87 14.02 15.11
C GLY A 122 -7.21 14.72 14.90
N GLN A 123 -8.32 14.00 15.05
CA GLN A 123 -9.67 14.56 14.98
C GLN A 123 -9.90 15.59 16.08
N ALA A 124 -9.58 15.25 17.34
CA ALA A 124 -9.70 16.17 18.47
C ALA A 124 -8.85 17.45 18.30
N LEU A 125 -7.68 17.34 17.65
CA LEU A 125 -6.82 18.48 17.37
C LEU A 125 -7.42 19.41 16.30
N VAL A 126 -7.98 18.85 15.23
CA VAL A 126 -8.66 19.63 14.17
C VAL A 126 -9.91 20.30 14.71
N GLU A 127 -10.72 19.57 15.48
CA GLU A 127 -11.89 20.12 16.18
C GLU A 127 -11.52 21.22 17.17
N GLY A 128 -10.47 21.00 17.97
CA GLY A 128 -9.95 21.99 18.92
C GLY A 128 -9.45 23.26 18.21
N LYS A 129 -8.76 23.12 17.07
CA LYS A 129 -8.32 24.25 16.24
C LYS A 129 -9.51 25.02 15.66
N ALA A 130 -10.53 24.31 15.17
CA ALA A 130 -11.75 24.93 14.66
C ALA A 130 -12.49 25.69 15.78
N ALA A 131 -12.64 25.08 16.96
CA ALA A 131 -13.27 25.69 18.13
C ALA A 131 -12.51 26.93 18.63
N ALA A 132 -11.17 26.88 18.68
CA ALA A 132 -10.33 28.01 19.07
C ALA A 132 -10.39 29.16 18.05
N THR A 133 -10.65 28.85 16.78
CA THR A 133 -10.84 29.87 15.73
C THR A 133 -12.24 30.48 15.78
N ALA A 134 -13.25 29.67 16.14
CA ALA A 134 -14.64 30.11 16.31
C ALA A 134 -14.85 30.94 17.59
N ASP A 135 -14.10 30.65 18.66
CA ASP A 135 -14.04 31.47 19.89
C ASP A 135 -12.60 31.89 20.21
N PRO A 136 -12.09 32.95 19.54
CA PRO A 136 -10.75 33.49 19.78
C PRO A 136 -10.59 34.12 21.16
N GLY A 137 -11.72 34.34 21.87
CA GLY A 137 -11.72 34.98 23.17
C GLY A 137 -11.22 34.07 24.28
N GLY A 138 -11.37 32.75 24.12
CA GLY A 138 -10.99 31.75 25.10
C GLY A 138 -11.59 31.99 26.50
N PRO A 139 -11.21 31.16 27.49
CA PRO A 139 -11.60 31.40 28.88
C PRO A 139 -10.87 32.64 29.42
N LYS A 140 -11.56 33.79 29.48
CA LYS A 140 -10.98 35.04 29.98
C LYS A 140 -11.00 35.11 31.50
N GLY A 141 -9.82 35.38 32.08
CA GLY A 141 -9.63 35.64 33.51
C GLY A 141 -9.66 34.40 34.42
N LEU A 142 -9.36 34.62 35.70
CA LEU A 142 -9.29 33.56 36.72
C LEU A 142 -10.60 32.76 36.86
N MET A 143 -11.75 33.42 36.64
CA MET A 143 -13.06 32.78 36.70
C MET A 143 -13.37 31.91 35.47
N GLY A 144 -12.91 32.33 34.28
CA GLY A 144 -13.02 31.53 33.05
C GLY A 144 -12.22 30.23 33.15
N LEU A 145 -10.99 30.32 33.67
CA LEU A 145 -10.13 29.16 33.94
C LEU A 145 -10.72 28.24 35.02
N TRP A 146 -11.33 28.80 36.07
CA TRP A 146 -12.01 28.01 37.10
C TRP A 146 -13.22 27.25 36.54
N ARG A 147 -13.99 27.87 35.64
CA ARG A 147 -15.14 27.22 34.98
C ARG A 147 -14.69 26.07 34.08
N VAL A 148 -13.60 26.26 33.33
CA VAL A 148 -12.99 25.22 32.47
C VAL A 148 -12.46 24.05 33.29
N SER A 149 -11.88 24.32 34.46
CA SER A 149 -11.44 23.27 35.40
C SER A 149 -12.60 22.42 35.94
N LYS A 150 -13.81 22.97 36.01
CA LYS A 150 -15.04 22.25 36.40
C LYS A 150 -15.68 21.44 35.27
N ASP A 151 -15.21 21.58 34.04
CA ASP A 151 -15.75 20.86 32.90
C ASP A 151 -15.39 19.36 32.99
N LYS A 152 -16.39 18.50 32.76
CA LYS A 152 -16.23 17.04 32.82
C LYS A 152 -15.32 16.52 31.70
N ASP A 153 -15.27 17.19 30.56
CA ASP A 153 -14.45 16.76 29.42
C ASP A 153 -13.00 17.19 29.60
N VAL A 154 -12.79 18.39 30.14
CA VAL A 154 -11.45 18.91 30.47
C VAL A 154 -10.80 18.07 31.58
N SER A 155 -11.55 17.74 32.62
CA SER A 155 -11.06 16.87 33.71
C SER A 155 -10.70 15.46 33.21
N ARG A 156 -11.49 14.88 32.29
CA ARG A 156 -11.18 13.61 31.63
C ARG A 156 -9.90 13.68 30.80
N GLY A 157 -9.75 14.71 29.97
CA GLY A 157 -8.55 14.92 29.15
C GLY A 157 -7.28 15.09 30.00
N MET A 158 -7.33 15.90 31.06
CA MET A 158 -6.22 16.04 32.01
C MET A 158 -5.90 14.72 32.72
N GLY A 159 -6.91 13.95 33.10
CA GLY A 159 -6.74 12.62 33.70
C GLY A 159 -5.98 11.67 32.77
N PHE A 160 -6.32 11.67 31.47
CA PHE A 160 -5.59 10.89 30.46
C PHE A 160 -4.13 11.34 30.34
N LEU A 161 -3.86 12.64 30.24
CA LEU A 161 -2.51 13.20 30.16
C LEU A 161 -1.63 12.81 31.36
N VAL A 162 -2.20 12.81 32.57
CA VAL A 162 -1.50 12.36 33.77
C VAL A 162 -1.11 10.88 33.69
N GLN A 163 -1.99 10.02 33.17
CA GLN A 163 -1.69 8.60 33.00
C GLN A 163 -0.61 8.36 31.93
N VAL A 164 -0.66 9.11 30.82
CA VAL A 164 0.39 9.09 29.78
C VAL A 164 1.73 9.52 30.37
N ALA A 165 1.77 10.63 31.10
CA ALA A 165 2.97 11.12 31.76
C ALA A 165 3.53 10.09 32.77
N ARG A 166 2.67 9.43 33.54
CA ARG A 166 3.06 8.36 34.48
C ARG A 166 3.57 7.11 33.77
N ALA A 167 2.99 6.73 32.63
CA ALA A 167 3.47 5.61 31.82
C ALA A 167 4.84 5.91 31.19
N PHE A 168 5.02 7.13 30.67
CA PHE A 168 6.27 7.59 30.08
C PHE A 168 7.39 7.71 31.11
N GLY A 169 7.12 8.33 32.26
CA GLY A 169 8.12 8.51 33.33
C GLY A 169 8.67 7.20 33.89
N ARG A 170 7.90 6.11 33.86
CA ARG A 170 8.36 4.76 34.25
C ARG A 170 9.37 4.16 33.26
N ARG A 171 9.46 4.68 32.03
CA ARG A 171 10.37 4.21 30.96
C ARG A 171 11.64 5.05 30.84
N LEU A 172 11.72 6.19 31.54
CA LEU A 172 12.93 7.02 31.54
C LEU A 172 14.04 6.34 32.35
N PRO A 173 15.30 6.37 31.87
CA PRO A 173 16.43 5.90 32.65
C PRO A 173 16.55 6.73 33.94
N ARG A 174 16.89 6.05 35.05
CA ARG A 174 17.10 6.67 36.37
C ARG A 174 18.40 7.46 36.41
#